data_AF-A0AAV4VGS5-F1
#
_entry.id   AF-A0AAV4VGS5-F1
#
_cell.length_a   1.000
_cell.length_b   1.000
_cell.length_c   1.000
_cell.angle_alpha   90.00
_cell.angle_beta   90.00
_cell.angle_gamma   90.00
#
_symmetry.space_group_name_H-M   'P 1'
#
loop_
_entity.id
_entity.type
_entity.pdbx_description
1 polymer ?
#
loop_
_entity_poly.entity_id
_entity_poly.type
_entity_poly.pdbx_seq_one_letter_code
_entity_poly.pdbx_strand_id
1 'polypeptide(L)'
;MVLKSSKSLLGEDWFRSFCSFRINPKLFLDKKKLTRDGFCLDVLKDLYLEHVEIQYKIHLLLLLQENSCLLITDYNLLEQVVGSLVNLCNILGTKSDKRLLKNQTLVTIVTILLSQNLDTSKLVAEVKVLLLKVIYNNLEDSTTLSTACKCLEELEEFFPGAVFPKIMLKFHLKDDSEISPFASHLLEFLPFMTHISAHRILRDLIYIVKYTPELSPTKTFKLYLQNLMLSSDTALIHLAFDLLDAFHSDLFSVQDEKFLLNN
;
A
#
# COMPACT_ATOMS: atom_id res chain seq x y z
N MET A 1 6.13 -26.26 40.56
CA MET A 1 6.54 -25.15 39.68
C MET A 1 5.54 -25.10 38.53
N VAL A 2 4.46 -24.33 38.69
CA VAL A 2 3.32 -24.30 37.76
C VAL A 2 3.69 -23.40 36.60
N LEU A 3 3.69 -23.96 35.38
CA LEU A 3 3.76 -23.20 34.12
C LEU A 3 2.69 -22.10 34.17
N LYS A 4 3.10 -20.84 34.29
CA LYS A 4 2.22 -19.70 34.03
C LYS A 4 1.74 -19.87 32.59
N SER A 5 0.48 -20.24 32.40
CA SER A 5 -0.17 -20.12 31.10
C SER A 5 0.08 -18.68 30.63
N SER A 6 0.53 -18.53 29.40
CA SER A 6 0.77 -17.24 28.77
C SER A 6 -0.57 -16.51 28.65
N LYS A 7 -0.97 -15.80 29.71
CA LYS A 7 -2.19 -14.99 29.69
C LYS A 7 -2.01 -13.92 28.63
N SER A 8 -2.94 -13.86 27.69
CA SER A 8 -3.07 -12.81 26.68
C SER A 8 -3.11 -11.43 27.36
N LEU A 9 -2.60 -10.41 26.67
CA LEU A 9 -2.53 -9.03 27.17
C LEU A 9 -3.90 -8.52 27.66
N LEU A 10 -4.95 -8.77 26.88
CA LEU A 10 -6.31 -8.31 27.19
C LEU A 10 -7.06 -9.26 28.15
N GLY A 11 -6.48 -10.41 28.50
CA GLY A 11 -7.05 -11.41 29.39
C GLY A 11 -8.15 -12.27 28.73
N GLU A 12 -8.87 -13.02 29.55
CA GLU A 12 -9.93 -13.95 29.11
C GLU A 12 -11.13 -13.22 28.50
N ASP A 13 -11.57 -12.12 29.11
CA ASP A 13 -12.61 -11.23 28.57
C ASP A 13 -11.97 -10.12 27.71
N TRP A 14 -11.27 -10.54 26.66
CA TRP A 14 -10.45 -9.65 25.86
C TRP A 14 -11.25 -8.56 25.15
N PHE A 15 -12.48 -8.88 24.71
CA PHE A 15 -13.30 -7.95 23.95
C PHE A 15 -13.77 -6.78 24.84
N ARG A 16 -14.11 -7.06 26.10
CA ARG A 16 -14.41 -6.01 27.07
C ARG A 16 -13.19 -5.15 27.36
N SER A 17 -12.00 -5.76 27.49
CA SER A 17 -10.75 -5.02 27.66
C SER A 17 -10.45 -4.13 26.44
N PHE A 18 -10.66 -4.64 25.22
CA PHE A 18 -10.57 -3.87 23.98
C PHE A 18 -11.51 -2.66 23.98
N CYS A 19 -12.79 -2.86 24.29
CA CYS A 19 -13.76 -1.76 24.40
C CYS A 19 -13.36 -0.75 25.48
N SER A 20 -12.89 -1.21 26.62
CA SER A 20 -12.42 -0.34 27.70
C SER A 20 -11.21 0.49 27.28
N PHE A 21 -10.29 -0.08 26.50
CA PHE A 21 -9.15 0.65 25.95
C PHE A 21 -9.63 1.72 24.98
N ARG A 22 -10.51 1.39 24.02
CA ARG A 22 -11.02 2.35 23.02
C ARG A 22 -11.75 3.55 23.63
N ILE A 23 -12.45 3.35 24.75
CA ILE A 23 -13.15 4.45 25.45
C ILE A 23 -12.15 5.44 26.07
N ASN A 24 -11.12 4.93 26.76
CA ASN A 24 -10.10 5.78 27.36
C ASN A 24 -8.75 5.04 27.47
N PRO A 25 -7.90 5.16 26.44
CA PRO A 25 -6.63 4.44 26.39
C PRO A 25 -5.70 4.77 27.56
N LYS A 26 -5.60 6.04 27.95
CA LYS A 26 -4.72 6.50 29.04
C LYS A 26 -5.15 5.90 30.38
N LEU A 27 -6.44 6.01 30.71
CA LEU A 27 -6.98 5.44 31.94
C LEU A 27 -6.85 3.92 31.98
N PHE A 28 -7.01 3.24 30.84
CA PHE A 28 -6.81 1.81 30.75
C PHE A 28 -5.36 1.42 31.08
N LEU A 29 -4.38 2.10 30.48
CA LEU A 29 -2.96 1.86 30.73
C LEU A 29 -2.60 2.11 32.19
N ASP A 30 -3.08 3.21 32.77
CA ASP A 30 -2.87 3.55 34.18
C ASP A 30 -3.45 2.49 35.12
N LYS A 31 -4.69 2.07 34.87
CA LYS A 31 -5.37 1.03 35.67
C LYS A 31 -4.64 -0.31 35.62
N LYS A 32 -4.09 -0.66 34.45
CA LYS A 32 -3.32 -1.89 34.24
C LYS A 32 -1.86 -1.74 34.68
N LYS A 33 -1.41 -0.54 35.05
CA LYS A 33 -0.01 -0.19 35.36
C LYS A 33 0.94 -0.56 34.21
N LEU A 34 0.50 -0.34 32.97
CA LEU A 34 1.28 -0.60 31.77
C LEU A 34 1.88 0.69 31.24
N THR A 35 3.15 0.62 30.84
CA THR A 35 3.75 1.67 30.02
C THR A 35 3.24 1.55 28.58
N ARG A 36 3.30 2.64 27.82
CA ARG A 36 2.92 2.64 26.40
C ARG A 36 3.76 1.65 25.60
N ASP A 37 5.07 1.71 25.76
CA ASP A 37 6.03 0.83 25.09
C ASP A 37 5.79 -0.63 25.47
N GLY A 38 5.58 -0.89 26.77
CA GLY A 38 5.28 -2.23 27.28
C GLY A 38 3.99 -2.78 26.65
N PHE A 39 2.96 -1.95 26.57
CA PHE A 39 1.71 -2.31 25.89
C PHE A 39 1.95 -2.63 24.41
N CYS A 40 2.68 -1.80 23.66
CA CYS A 40 3.01 -2.09 22.26
C CYS A 40 3.75 -3.42 22.10
N LEU A 41 4.77 -3.67 22.92
CA LEU A 41 5.55 -4.91 22.86
C LEU A 41 4.71 -6.14 23.20
N ASP A 42 3.82 -6.03 24.19
CA ASP A 42 2.90 -7.12 24.53
C ASP A 42 1.86 -7.37 23.42
N VAL A 43 1.35 -6.31 22.78
CA VAL A 43 0.48 -6.44 21.60
C VAL A 43 1.21 -7.20 20.49
N LEU A 44 2.43 -6.78 20.15
CA LEU A 44 3.24 -7.42 19.12
C LEU A 44 3.47 -8.89 19.45
N LYS A 45 3.84 -9.21 20.69
CA LYS A 45 4.04 -10.59 21.16
C LYS A 45 2.78 -11.43 20.96
N ASP A 46 1.61 -10.91 21.32
CA ASP A 46 0.33 -11.61 21.19
C ASP A 46 -0.05 -11.86 19.73
N LEU A 47 0.33 -10.99 18.79
CA LEU A 47 0.10 -11.20 17.34
C LEU A 47 0.84 -12.46 16.82
N TYR A 48 1.98 -12.81 17.41
CA TYR A 48 2.77 -13.98 17.03
C TYR A 48 2.31 -15.28 17.69
N LEU A 49 1.41 -15.24 18.69
CA LEU A 49 0.94 -16.45 19.36
C LEU A 49 0.06 -17.28 18.43
N GLU A 50 0.45 -18.53 18.16
CA GLU A 50 -0.28 -19.41 17.23
C GLU A 50 -1.67 -19.83 17.75
N HIS A 51 -1.82 -19.93 19.08
CA HIS A 51 -3.05 -20.37 19.74
C HIS A 51 -4.11 -19.28 19.90
N VAL A 52 -3.81 -18.05 19.47
CA VAL A 52 -4.69 -16.90 19.59
C VAL A 52 -5.53 -16.76 18.31
N GLU A 53 -6.84 -16.57 18.49
CA GLU A 53 -7.80 -16.44 17.39
C GLU A 53 -7.50 -15.24 16.49
N ILE A 54 -7.80 -15.37 15.21
CA ILE A 54 -7.54 -14.31 14.21
C ILE A 54 -8.34 -13.04 14.52
N GLN A 55 -9.58 -13.18 15.00
CA GLN A 55 -10.40 -12.03 15.38
C GLN A 55 -9.73 -11.22 16.50
N TYR A 56 -9.17 -11.87 17.53
CA TYR A 56 -8.41 -11.18 18.57
C TYR A 56 -7.22 -10.42 17.99
N LYS A 57 -6.45 -11.04 17.08
CA LYS A 57 -5.31 -10.40 16.42
C LYS A 57 -5.70 -9.18 15.59
N ILE A 58 -6.84 -9.25 14.89
CA ILE A 58 -7.39 -8.10 14.16
C ILE A 58 -7.70 -6.95 15.12
N HIS A 59 -8.32 -7.23 16.27
CA HIS A 59 -8.64 -6.20 17.25
C HIS A 59 -7.37 -5.59 17.87
N LEU A 60 -6.33 -6.39 18.10
CA LEU A 60 -5.03 -5.88 18.51
C LEU A 60 -4.41 -4.93 17.48
N LEU A 61 -4.46 -5.29 16.19
CA LEU A 61 -4.01 -4.40 15.11
C LEU A 61 -4.81 -3.10 15.07
N LEU A 62 -6.13 -3.16 15.26
CA LEU A 62 -6.99 -1.96 15.34
C LEU A 62 -6.60 -1.04 16.51
N LEU A 63 -6.23 -1.59 17.68
CA LEU A 63 -5.77 -0.77 18.81
C LEU A 63 -4.50 0.01 18.45
N LEU A 64 -3.54 -0.64 17.78
CA LEU A 64 -2.32 0.01 17.30
C LEU A 64 -2.62 1.06 16.23
N GLN A 65 -3.49 0.73 15.28
CA GLN A 65 -3.88 1.61 14.18
C GLN A 65 -4.55 2.90 14.68
N GLU A 66 -5.52 2.78 15.59
CA GLU A 66 -6.32 3.92 16.08
C GLU A 66 -5.56 4.80 17.08
N ASN A 67 -4.56 4.25 17.78
CA ASN A 67 -3.89 4.92 18.90
C ASN A 67 -2.38 5.05 18.68
N SER A 68 -1.93 4.97 17.43
CA SER A 68 -0.51 5.01 17.03
C SER A 68 0.20 6.24 17.60
N CYS A 69 -0.36 7.45 17.46
CA CYS A 69 0.26 8.70 17.95
C CYS A 69 0.35 8.77 19.47
N LEU A 70 -0.57 8.09 20.18
CA LEU A 70 -0.57 8.04 21.64
C LEU A 70 0.46 7.02 22.13
N LEU A 71 0.51 5.85 21.50
CA LEU A 71 1.26 4.68 21.92
C LEU A 71 2.72 4.72 21.47
N ILE A 72 2.99 5.22 20.26
CA ILE A 72 4.31 5.25 19.64
C ILE A 72 4.83 6.68 19.71
N THR A 73 5.81 6.93 20.58
CA THR A 73 6.23 8.31 20.89
C THR A 73 7.61 8.67 20.40
N ASP A 74 8.39 7.68 19.99
CA ASP A 74 9.73 7.87 19.47
C ASP A 74 9.99 6.94 18.28
N TYR A 75 11.04 7.29 17.54
CA TYR A 75 11.39 6.60 16.31
C TYR A 75 11.84 5.15 16.54
N ASN A 76 12.48 4.84 17.68
CA ASN A 76 12.96 3.48 17.94
C ASN A 76 11.78 2.51 18.14
N LEU A 77 10.78 2.93 18.92
CA LEU A 77 9.56 2.14 19.08
C LEU A 77 8.79 2.03 17.75
N LEU A 78 8.75 3.10 16.96
CA LEU A 78 8.14 3.07 15.63
C LEU A 78 8.82 2.03 14.72
N GLU A 79 10.15 2.06 14.62
CA GLU A 79 10.94 1.12 13.82
C GLU A 79 10.70 -0.33 14.28
N GLN A 80 10.64 -0.57 15.59
CA GLN A 80 10.35 -1.90 16.14
C GLN A 80 8.93 -2.39 15.82
N VAL A 81 7.93 -1.53 15.97
CA VAL A 81 6.52 -1.87 15.68
C VAL A 81 6.38 -2.16 14.19
N VAL A 82 6.83 -1.25 13.34
CA VAL A 82 6.76 -1.41 11.88
C VAL A 82 7.53 -2.64 11.44
N GLY A 83 8.77 -2.83 11.90
CA GLY A 83 9.59 -4.00 11.56
C GLY A 83 8.96 -5.33 11.99
N SER A 84 8.33 -5.38 13.16
CA SER A 84 7.59 -6.56 13.62
C SER A 84 6.37 -6.84 12.73
N LEU A 85 5.57 -5.82 12.40
CA LEU A 85 4.41 -6.01 11.53
C LEU A 85 4.81 -6.41 10.10
N VAL A 86 5.90 -5.86 9.57
CA VAL A 86 6.50 -6.27 8.29
C VAL A 86 6.88 -7.76 8.33
N ASN A 87 7.52 -8.20 9.41
CA ASN A 87 7.86 -9.62 9.57
C ASN A 87 6.60 -10.50 9.68
N LEU A 88 5.57 -10.06 10.42
CA LEU A 88 4.28 -10.75 10.49
C LEU A 88 3.67 -10.93 9.09
N CYS A 89 3.63 -9.88 8.27
CA CYS A 89 3.17 -9.96 6.88
C CYS A 89 3.91 -10.99 6.04
N ASN A 90 5.22 -11.14 6.23
CA ASN A 90 6.04 -12.11 5.49
C ASN A 90 5.76 -13.57 5.91
N ILE A 91 5.35 -13.80 7.16
CA ILE A 91 5.04 -15.13 7.70
C ILE A 91 3.60 -15.56 7.35
N LEU A 92 2.69 -14.61 7.17
CA LEU A 92 1.30 -14.89 6.84
C LEU A 92 1.16 -15.40 5.39
N GLY A 93 0.74 -16.67 5.26
CA GLY A 93 0.43 -17.30 3.98
C GLY A 93 -0.89 -16.81 3.36
N THR A 94 -1.24 -17.41 2.21
CA THR A 94 -2.38 -16.98 1.35
C THR A 94 -3.73 -17.61 1.69
N LYS A 95 -3.82 -18.43 2.75
CA LYS A 95 -5.10 -19.05 3.18
C LYS A 95 -6.11 -17.98 3.64
N SER A 96 -7.41 -18.19 3.43
CA SER A 96 -8.50 -17.21 3.64
C SER A 96 -8.41 -16.37 4.91
N ASP A 97 -8.21 -17.01 6.06
CA ASP A 97 -8.27 -16.31 7.35
C ASP A 97 -6.94 -15.60 7.64
N LYS A 98 -5.82 -16.20 7.20
CA LYS A 98 -4.49 -15.59 7.27
C LYS A 98 -4.37 -14.41 6.31
N ARG A 99 -5.10 -14.45 5.19
CA ARG A 99 -5.22 -13.37 4.22
C ARG A 99 -5.89 -12.14 4.82
N LEU A 100 -7.01 -12.32 5.54
CA LEU A 100 -7.66 -11.20 6.23
C LEU A 100 -6.70 -10.52 7.21
N LEU A 101 -6.00 -11.32 8.03
CA LEU A 101 -5.02 -10.81 8.97
C LEU A 101 -3.85 -10.09 8.26
N LYS A 102 -3.38 -10.62 7.13
CA LYS A 102 -2.33 -10.02 6.31
C LYS A 102 -2.75 -8.66 5.77
N ASN A 103 -3.95 -8.57 5.19
CA ASN A 103 -4.49 -7.31 4.67
C ASN A 103 -4.65 -6.27 5.77
N GLN A 104 -5.20 -6.68 6.92
CA GLN A 104 -5.29 -5.78 8.07
C GLN A 104 -3.91 -5.33 8.56
N THR A 105 -2.90 -6.21 8.54
CA THR A 105 -1.53 -5.86 8.94
C THR A 105 -0.92 -4.83 7.98
N LEU A 106 -1.11 -4.97 6.67
CA LEU A 106 -0.63 -4.00 5.68
C LEU A 106 -1.25 -2.61 5.90
N VAL A 107 -2.57 -2.55 6.08
CA VAL A 107 -3.28 -1.30 6.38
C VAL A 107 -2.75 -0.69 7.68
N THR A 108 -2.62 -1.50 8.74
CA THR A 108 -2.11 -1.04 10.04
C THR A 108 -0.71 -0.43 9.92
N ILE A 109 0.20 -1.05 9.17
CA ILE A 109 1.55 -0.52 8.93
C ILE A 109 1.48 0.86 8.29
N VAL A 110 0.75 1.00 7.18
CA VAL A 110 0.67 2.27 6.45
C VAL A 110 0.00 3.34 7.30
N THR A 111 -1.13 3.06 7.94
CA THR A 111 -1.79 4.03 8.83
C THR A 111 -0.88 4.47 9.97
N ILE A 112 -0.12 3.56 10.58
CA ILE A 112 0.86 3.94 11.61
C ILE A 112 1.88 4.92 11.03
N LEU A 113 2.50 4.62 9.88
CA LEU A 113 3.49 5.50 9.27
C LEU A 113 2.94 6.89 8.92
N LEU A 114 1.73 6.95 8.36
CA LEU A 114 1.09 8.20 7.95
C LEU A 114 0.64 9.07 9.13
N SER A 115 0.35 8.46 10.27
CA SER A 115 -0.14 9.16 11.46
C SER A 115 0.97 9.69 12.38
N GLN A 116 2.23 9.35 12.15
CA GLN A 116 3.33 9.84 12.99
C GLN A 116 3.79 11.24 12.58
N ASN A 117 4.11 12.07 13.58
CA ASN A 117 4.78 13.36 13.39
C ASN A 117 6.33 13.23 13.34
N LEU A 118 6.82 12.03 13.05
CA LEU A 118 8.25 11.70 13.02
C LEU A 118 8.73 11.64 11.57
N ASP A 119 10.05 11.75 11.34
CA ASP A 119 10.62 11.47 10.02
C ASP A 119 10.51 9.96 9.72
N THR A 120 9.57 9.59 8.88
CA THR A 120 9.29 8.20 8.50
C THR A 120 9.89 7.80 7.15
N SER A 121 10.69 8.67 6.52
CA SER A 121 11.18 8.48 5.15
C SER A 121 11.87 7.15 4.89
N LYS A 122 12.75 6.71 5.80
CA LYS A 122 13.43 5.40 5.74
C LYS A 122 12.43 4.24 5.78
N LEU A 123 11.50 4.27 6.74
CA LEU A 123 10.51 3.21 6.93
C LEU A 123 9.51 3.14 5.77
N VAL A 124 9.11 4.30 5.22
CA VAL A 124 8.27 4.37 4.02
C VAL A 124 8.96 3.69 2.84
N ALA A 125 10.27 3.88 2.66
CA ALA A 125 11.02 3.21 1.61
C ALA A 125 11.07 1.67 1.80
N GLU A 126 11.19 1.19 3.03
CA GLU A 126 11.18 -0.24 3.36
C GLU A 126 9.79 -0.86 3.14
N VAL A 127 8.73 -0.20 3.64
CA VAL A 127 7.34 -0.67 3.50
C VAL A 127 6.87 -0.65 2.06
N LYS A 128 7.31 0.33 1.27
CA LYS A 128 7.12 0.32 -0.19
C LYS A 128 7.68 -0.96 -0.83
N VAL A 129 8.89 -1.37 -0.47
CA VAL A 129 9.50 -2.61 -1.02
C VAL A 129 8.66 -3.84 -0.62
N LEU A 130 8.16 -3.88 0.62
CA LEU A 130 7.24 -4.93 1.06
C LEU A 130 5.97 -4.94 0.19
N LEU A 131 5.32 -3.80 -0.01
CA LEU A 131 4.07 -3.71 -0.76
C LEU A 131 4.25 -4.16 -2.22
N LEU A 132 5.33 -3.73 -2.88
CA LEU A 132 5.69 -4.19 -4.23
C LEU A 132 5.93 -5.71 -4.27
N LYS A 133 6.62 -6.26 -3.26
CA LYS A 133 6.83 -7.71 -3.14
C LYS A 133 5.51 -8.46 -2.92
N VAL A 134 4.57 -7.90 -2.16
CA VAL A 134 3.24 -8.49 -1.98
C VAL A 134 2.48 -8.49 -3.30
N ILE A 135 2.51 -7.39 -4.04
CA ILE A 135 1.87 -7.28 -5.35
C ILE A 135 2.43 -8.33 -6.32
N TYR A 136 3.74 -8.41 -6.45
CA TYR A 136 4.38 -9.34 -7.40
C TYR A 136 4.14 -10.82 -7.06
N ASN A 137 4.08 -11.18 -5.77
CA ASN A 137 3.97 -12.58 -5.35
C ASN A 137 2.53 -13.07 -5.19
N ASN A 138 1.51 -12.20 -5.28
CA ASN A 138 0.12 -12.56 -5.00
C ASN A 138 -0.80 -12.26 -6.19
N LEU A 139 -0.31 -12.43 -7.42
CA LEU A 139 -1.03 -12.10 -8.67
C LEU A 139 -2.42 -12.77 -8.79
N GLU A 140 -2.64 -13.90 -8.12
CA GLU A 140 -3.94 -14.61 -8.11
C GLU A 140 -4.91 -14.14 -7.02
N ASP A 141 -4.43 -13.41 -6.00
CA ASP A 141 -5.24 -12.97 -4.86
C ASP A 141 -5.62 -11.49 -4.97
N SER A 142 -6.68 -11.25 -5.76
CA SER A 142 -7.21 -9.91 -6.05
C SER A 142 -7.45 -9.04 -4.81
N THR A 143 -7.81 -9.64 -3.67
CA THR A 143 -8.07 -8.89 -2.44
C THR A 143 -6.80 -8.36 -1.78
N THR A 144 -5.75 -9.20 -1.71
CA THR A 144 -4.45 -8.79 -1.18
C THR A 144 -3.76 -7.80 -2.11
N LEU A 145 -3.87 -8.02 -3.43
CA LEU A 145 -3.40 -7.08 -4.44
C LEU A 145 -4.05 -5.71 -4.27
N SER A 146 -5.39 -5.66 -4.24
CA SER A 146 -6.13 -4.42 -4.09
C SER A 146 -5.75 -3.69 -2.79
N THR A 147 -5.58 -4.42 -1.69
CA THR A 147 -5.14 -3.83 -0.42
C THR A 147 -3.74 -3.23 -0.52
N ALA A 148 -2.79 -3.97 -1.09
CA ALA A 148 -1.41 -3.51 -1.23
C ALA A 148 -1.28 -2.31 -2.18
N CYS A 149 -2.03 -2.29 -3.28
CA CYS A 149 -2.06 -1.15 -4.20
C CYS A 149 -2.64 0.10 -3.53
N LYS A 150 -3.77 -0.02 -2.81
CA LYS A 150 -4.32 1.09 -2.01
C LYS A 150 -3.35 1.59 -0.96
N CYS A 151 -2.62 0.69 -0.30
CA CYS A 151 -1.58 1.07 0.65
C CYS A 151 -0.43 1.86 -0.02
N LEU A 152 -0.03 1.49 -1.24
CA LEU A 152 0.97 2.25 -2.02
C LEU A 152 0.44 3.61 -2.43
N GLU A 153 -0.82 3.68 -2.86
CA GLU A 153 -1.49 4.91 -3.24
C GLU A 153 -1.52 5.92 -2.09
N GLU A 154 -1.95 5.49 -0.90
CA GLU A 154 -1.94 6.33 0.31
C GLU A 154 -0.52 6.84 0.64
N LEU A 155 0.50 5.99 0.47
CA LEU A 155 1.90 6.43 0.66
C LEU A 155 2.33 7.48 -0.37
N GLU A 156 1.90 7.38 -1.62
CA GLU A 156 2.23 8.35 -2.68
C GLU A 156 1.47 9.66 -2.52
N GLU A 157 0.25 9.64 -1.95
CA GLU A 157 -0.50 10.85 -1.63
C GLU A 157 0.20 11.67 -0.54
N PHE A 158 0.65 11.01 0.53
CA PHE A 158 1.34 11.66 1.64
C PHE A 158 2.82 11.94 1.36
N PHE A 159 3.47 11.12 0.53
CA PHE A 159 4.84 11.29 0.10
C PHE A 159 4.93 11.25 -1.42
N PRO A 160 4.56 12.36 -2.10
CA PRO A 160 4.64 12.45 -3.56
C PRO A 160 6.05 12.15 -4.05
N GLY A 161 6.16 11.23 -5.00
CA GLY A 161 7.44 10.74 -5.46
C GLY A 161 8.17 9.92 -4.40
N ALA A 162 7.49 9.17 -3.54
CA ALA A 162 8.16 8.13 -2.74
C ALA A 162 7.99 6.76 -3.40
N VAL A 163 6.82 6.51 -4.02
CA VAL A 163 6.48 5.22 -4.62
C VAL A 163 6.99 5.12 -6.05
N PHE A 164 6.90 6.19 -6.82
CA PHE A 164 7.17 6.11 -8.26
C PHE A 164 8.54 6.61 -8.78
N PRO A 165 9.44 7.32 -8.05
CA PRO A 165 10.67 7.79 -8.68
C PRO A 165 11.64 6.67 -9.03
N LYS A 166 11.56 5.52 -8.36
CA LYS A 166 12.51 4.40 -8.51
C LYS A 166 12.02 3.25 -9.37
N ILE A 167 10.76 3.26 -9.80
CA ILE A 167 10.35 2.45 -10.95
C ILE A 167 10.89 3.09 -12.24
N MET A 168 11.13 4.40 -12.26
CA MET A 168 11.83 5.06 -13.38
C MET A 168 13.36 5.04 -13.22
N LEU A 169 13.90 5.28 -12.01
CA LEU A 169 15.36 5.40 -11.80
C LEU A 169 16.14 4.06 -11.72
N LYS A 170 15.53 2.92 -11.36
CA LYS A 170 16.21 1.62 -11.51
C LYS A 170 16.24 1.11 -12.95
N PHE A 171 15.44 1.73 -13.82
CA PHE A 171 15.35 1.42 -15.23
C PHE A 171 15.98 2.54 -16.07
N HIS A 172 17.18 2.97 -15.69
CA HIS A 172 18.24 3.14 -16.70
C HIS A 172 18.47 1.76 -17.35
N LEU A 173 17.49 1.35 -18.15
CA LEU A 173 17.50 0.17 -18.97
C LEU A 173 18.70 0.34 -19.88
N LYS A 174 19.77 -0.36 -19.52
CA LYS A 174 20.92 -0.54 -20.42
C LYS A 174 20.56 -1.46 -21.59
N ASP A 175 19.35 -2.02 -21.58
CA ASP A 175 18.88 -3.03 -22.52
C ASP A 175 17.42 -2.72 -22.91
N ASP A 176 17.20 -2.32 -24.17
CA ASP A 176 15.88 -1.93 -24.70
C ASP A 176 14.86 -3.10 -24.66
N SER A 177 15.36 -4.34 -24.54
CA SER A 177 14.58 -5.57 -24.54
C SER A 177 13.64 -5.75 -23.34
N GLU A 178 13.87 -5.08 -22.22
CA GLU A 178 13.05 -5.20 -21.00
C GLU A 178 11.95 -4.13 -20.87
N ILE A 179 11.94 -3.09 -21.72
CA ILE A 179 11.00 -1.97 -21.60
C ILE A 179 9.55 -2.42 -21.90
N SER A 180 9.35 -3.28 -22.90
CA SER A 180 8.01 -3.70 -23.36
C SER A 180 7.25 -4.59 -22.36
N PRO A 181 7.86 -5.65 -21.77
CA PRO A 181 7.22 -6.42 -20.69
C PRO A 181 6.91 -5.55 -19.47
N PHE A 182 7.80 -4.62 -19.14
CA PHE A 182 7.62 -3.70 -18.03
C PHE A 182 6.44 -2.75 -18.26
N ALA A 183 6.34 -2.12 -19.43
CA ALA A 183 5.21 -1.27 -19.79
C ALA A 183 3.89 -2.04 -19.70
N SER A 184 3.86 -3.27 -20.21
CA SER A 184 2.67 -4.13 -20.12
C SER A 184 2.28 -4.42 -18.66
N HIS A 185 3.25 -4.77 -17.82
CA HIS A 185 2.99 -5.04 -16.41
C HIS A 185 2.55 -3.79 -15.63
N LEU A 186 3.11 -2.62 -15.97
CA LEU A 186 2.70 -1.34 -15.39
C LEU A 186 1.24 -1.02 -15.72
N LEU A 187 0.83 -1.26 -16.97
CA LEU A 187 -0.55 -1.08 -17.43
C LEU A 187 -1.53 -2.01 -16.70
N GLU A 188 -1.11 -3.24 -16.37
CA GLU A 188 -1.91 -4.18 -15.58
C GLU A 188 -2.18 -3.66 -14.16
N PHE A 189 -1.30 -2.81 -13.60
CA PHE A 189 -1.50 -2.25 -12.26
C PHE A 189 -2.37 -0.99 -12.23
N LEU A 190 -2.56 -0.32 -13.36
CA LEU A 190 -3.33 0.93 -13.42
C LEU A 190 -4.75 0.84 -12.85
N PRO A 191 -5.53 -0.24 -13.06
CA PRO A 191 -6.86 -0.34 -12.48
C PRO A 191 -6.87 -0.36 -10.95
N PHE A 192 -5.72 -0.63 -10.33
CA PHE A 192 -5.55 -0.64 -8.88
C PHE A 192 -4.93 0.64 -8.34
N MET A 193 -4.68 1.64 -9.19
CA MET A 193 -4.11 2.93 -8.83
C MET A 193 -5.17 4.04 -8.89
N THR A 194 -4.97 5.06 -8.07
CA THR A 194 -5.65 6.35 -8.21
C THR A 194 -5.41 6.98 -9.59
N HIS A 195 -6.39 7.75 -10.08
CA HIS A 195 -6.26 8.43 -11.37
C HIS A 195 -5.08 9.42 -11.42
N ILE A 196 -4.74 10.05 -10.30
CA ILE A 196 -3.58 10.95 -10.18
C ILE A 196 -2.26 10.18 -10.29
N SER A 197 -2.16 9.04 -9.62
CA SER A 197 -0.97 8.18 -9.68
C SER A 197 -0.80 7.60 -11.09
N ALA A 198 -1.90 7.10 -11.66
CA ALA A 198 -1.94 6.62 -13.04
C ALA A 198 -1.49 7.70 -14.03
N HIS A 199 -1.98 8.94 -13.90
CA HIS A 199 -1.56 10.07 -14.73
C HIS A 199 -0.05 10.33 -14.64
N ARG A 200 0.50 10.43 -13.43
CA ARG A 200 1.95 10.67 -13.22
C ARG A 200 2.81 9.60 -13.89
N ILE A 201 2.48 8.34 -13.64
CA ILE A 201 3.23 7.17 -14.15
C ILE A 201 3.13 7.09 -15.66
N LEU A 202 1.92 7.28 -16.19
CA LEU A 202 1.70 7.18 -17.62
C LEU A 202 2.32 8.33 -18.37
N ARG A 203 2.38 9.53 -17.79
CA ARG A 203 3.13 10.65 -18.37
C ARG A 203 4.61 10.31 -18.54
N ASP A 204 5.21 9.63 -17.57
CA ASP A 204 6.60 9.18 -17.69
C ASP A 204 6.73 8.06 -18.74
N LEU A 205 5.77 7.12 -18.80
CA LEU A 205 5.75 6.07 -19.83
C LEU A 205 5.54 6.64 -21.25
N ILE A 206 4.75 7.70 -21.40
CA ILE A 206 4.58 8.44 -22.66
C ILE A 206 5.93 8.97 -23.13
N TYR A 207 6.70 9.57 -22.23
CA TYR A 207 8.05 10.04 -22.55
C TYR A 207 8.93 8.88 -23.04
N ILE A 208 8.96 7.76 -22.32
CA ILE A 208 9.75 6.58 -22.75
C ILE A 208 9.31 6.10 -24.13
N VAL A 209 8.02 5.85 -24.35
CA VAL A 209 7.51 5.33 -25.63
C VAL A 209 7.77 6.32 -26.78
N LYS A 210 7.71 7.62 -26.51
CA LYS A 210 8.02 8.67 -27.51
C LYS A 210 9.48 8.66 -27.96
N TYR A 211 10.41 8.29 -27.08
CA TYR A 211 11.85 8.30 -27.38
C TYR A 211 12.47 6.91 -27.59
N THR A 212 11.72 5.83 -27.43
CA THR A 212 12.15 4.45 -27.69
C THR A 212 11.49 3.91 -28.96
N PRO A 213 12.20 3.85 -30.10
CA PRO A 213 11.60 3.51 -31.40
C PRO A 213 11.06 2.07 -31.51
N GLU A 214 11.48 1.16 -30.63
CA GLU A 214 11.00 -0.23 -30.60
C GLU A 214 9.59 -0.37 -30.00
N LEU A 215 9.12 0.65 -29.28
CA LEU A 215 7.82 0.63 -28.62
C LEU A 215 6.77 1.31 -29.49
N SER A 216 5.74 0.55 -29.87
CA SER A 216 4.59 1.10 -30.58
C SER A 216 3.60 1.71 -29.59
N PRO A 217 3.26 3.01 -29.71
CA PRO A 217 2.24 3.65 -28.87
C PRO A 217 0.91 2.89 -28.90
N THR A 218 0.54 2.40 -30.09
CA THR A 218 -0.67 1.61 -30.32
C THR A 218 -0.66 0.28 -29.56
N LYS A 219 0.48 -0.40 -29.44
CA LYS A 219 0.57 -1.66 -28.69
C LYS A 219 0.54 -1.44 -27.19
N THR A 220 1.12 -0.33 -26.73
CA THR A 220 1.21 0.01 -25.32
C THR A 220 -0.12 0.55 -24.80
N PHE A 221 -0.64 1.65 -25.37
CA PHE A 221 -1.73 2.40 -24.72
C PHE A 221 -3.13 2.06 -25.21
N LYS A 222 -3.31 1.38 -26.35
CA LYS A 222 -4.63 1.24 -26.99
C LYS A 222 -5.68 0.54 -26.15
N LEU A 223 -5.29 -0.46 -25.36
CA LEU A 223 -6.21 -1.14 -24.44
C LEU A 223 -6.68 -0.21 -23.31
N TYR A 224 -5.88 0.79 -22.96
CA TYR A 224 -6.19 1.74 -21.90
C TYR A 224 -6.95 2.97 -22.42
N LEU A 225 -6.83 3.30 -23.71
CA LEU A 225 -7.51 4.44 -24.33
C LEU A 225 -9.01 4.43 -24.11
N GLN A 226 -9.69 3.29 -24.29
CA GLN A 226 -11.15 3.24 -24.14
C GLN A 226 -11.60 3.67 -22.74
N ASN A 227 -10.85 3.30 -21.71
CA ASN A 227 -11.14 3.69 -20.33
C ASN A 227 -10.84 5.17 -20.07
N LEU A 228 -9.79 5.72 -20.69
CA LEU A 228 -9.45 7.14 -20.59
C LEU A 228 -10.50 8.03 -21.23
N MET A 229 -10.91 7.69 -22.45
CA MET A 229 -11.84 8.47 -23.25
C MET A 229 -13.22 8.56 -22.59
N LEU A 230 -13.63 7.51 -21.87
CA LEU A 230 -14.93 7.44 -21.21
C LEU A 230 -14.92 7.95 -19.76
N SER A 231 -13.77 8.40 -19.26
CA SER A 231 -13.63 8.87 -17.88
C SER A 231 -14.11 10.31 -17.71
N SER A 232 -14.79 10.59 -16.60
CA SER A 232 -15.08 11.95 -16.14
C SER A 232 -14.04 12.50 -15.16
N ASP A 233 -13.01 11.72 -14.83
CA ASP A 233 -11.94 12.13 -13.93
C ASP A 233 -10.94 13.07 -14.62
N THR A 234 -10.67 14.21 -14.00
CA THR A 234 -9.81 15.27 -14.55
C THR A 234 -8.38 14.78 -14.84
N ALA A 235 -7.79 13.93 -13.99
CA ALA A 235 -6.43 13.44 -14.21
C ALA A 235 -6.36 12.50 -15.43
N LEU A 236 -7.39 11.67 -15.63
CA LEU A 236 -7.47 10.81 -16.82
C LEU A 236 -7.77 11.58 -18.10
N ILE A 237 -8.58 12.64 -18.03
CA ILE A 237 -8.81 13.53 -19.19
C ILE A 237 -7.50 14.21 -19.59
N HIS A 238 -6.75 14.78 -18.63
CA HIS A 238 -5.43 15.36 -18.91
C HIS A 238 -4.48 14.33 -19.52
N LEU A 239 -4.50 13.10 -19.03
CA LEU A 239 -3.70 12.03 -19.59
C LEU A 239 -4.05 11.73 -21.06
N ALA A 240 -5.33 11.75 -21.41
CA ALA A 240 -5.77 11.53 -22.79
C ALA A 240 -5.25 12.65 -23.71
N PHE A 241 -5.25 13.90 -23.24
CA PHE A 241 -4.64 15.02 -23.96
C PHE A 241 -3.11 14.91 -24.05
N ASP A 242 -2.42 14.47 -22.99
CA ASP A 242 -0.97 14.22 -23.02
C ASP A 242 -0.61 13.14 -24.05
N LEU A 243 -1.40 12.06 -24.13
CA LEU A 243 -1.23 11.01 -25.14
C LEU A 243 -1.50 11.53 -26.56
N LEU A 244 -2.52 12.38 -26.72
CA LEU A 244 -2.88 12.98 -28.00
C LEU A 244 -1.77 13.89 -28.51
N ASP A 245 -1.23 14.76 -27.66
CA ASP A 245 -0.10 15.64 -27.98
C ASP A 245 1.19 14.85 -28.28
N ALA A 246 1.40 13.72 -27.61
CA ALA A 246 2.60 12.92 -27.79
C ALA A 246 2.60 12.11 -29.09
N PHE A 247 1.45 11.54 -29.50
CA PHE A 247 1.39 10.50 -30.54
C PHE A 247 0.40 10.78 -31.68
N HIS A 248 -0.53 11.73 -31.52
CA HIS A 248 -1.51 12.09 -32.55
C HIS A 248 -2.13 10.87 -33.28
N SER A 249 -2.02 10.83 -34.60
CA SER A 249 -2.55 9.79 -35.49
C SER A 249 -1.93 8.41 -35.30
N ASP A 250 -0.79 8.29 -34.61
CA ASP A 250 -0.16 6.99 -34.33
C ASP A 250 -0.93 6.22 -33.26
N LEU A 251 -1.77 6.90 -32.48
CA LEU A 251 -2.53 6.32 -31.39
C LEU A 251 -4.04 6.62 -31.49
N PHE A 252 -4.43 7.80 -31.94
CA PHE A 252 -5.82 8.26 -32.03
C PHE A 252 -6.34 8.24 -33.46
N SER A 253 -7.60 7.85 -33.64
CA SER A 253 -8.31 8.12 -34.89
C SER A 253 -8.88 9.54 -34.90
N VAL A 254 -9.20 10.07 -36.08
CA VAL A 254 -9.87 11.38 -36.24
C VAL A 254 -11.20 11.44 -35.46
N GLN A 255 -11.86 10.31 -35.24
CA GLN A 255 -13.09 10.24 -34.45
C GLN A 255 -12.79 10.38 -32.95
N ASP A 256 -11.72 9.75 -32.47
CA ASP A 256 -11.28 9.83 -31.08
C ASP A 256 -10.88 11.27 -30.72
N GLU A 257 -10.12 11.95 -31.60
CA GLU A 257 -9.72 13.36 -31.40
C GLU A 257 -10.93 14.28 -31.28
N LYS A 258 -11.92 14.11 -32.16
CA LYS A 258 -13.17 14.88 -32.09
C LYS A 258 -13.95 14.58 -30.83
N PHE A 259 -13.92 13.35 -30.33
CA PHE A 259 -14.59 13.00 -29.09
C PHE A 259 -13.95 13.67 -27.88
N LEU A 260 -12.60 13.69 -27.79
CA LEU A 260 -11.88 14.38 -26.72
C LEU A 260 -12.12 15.89 -26.69
N LEU A 261 -12.13 16.52 -27.86
CA LEU A 261 -12.31 17.98 -27.97
C LEU A 261 -13.75 18.45 -27.68
N ASN A 262 -14.71 17.53 -27.66
CA ASN A 262 -16.13 17.84 -27.44
C ASN A 262 -16.63 17.46 -26.03
N ASN A 263 -15.79 16.82 -25.20
CA ASN A 263 -16.04 16.57 -23.78
C ASN A 263 -15.48 17.70 -22.92
#